data_AF-A0A1Q6TYF2-F1
#
_entry.id   AF-A0A1Q6TYF2-F1
#
_cell.length_a   1.000
_cell.length_b   1.000
_cell.length_c   1.000
_cell.angle_alpha   90.00
_cell.angle_beta   90.00
_cell.angle_gamma   90.00
#
_symmetry.space_group_name_H-M   'P 1'
#
loop_
_entity.id
_entity.type
_entity.pdbx_description
1 polymer ?
#
loop_
_entity_poly.entity_id
_entity_poly.type
_entity_poly.pdbx_seq_one_letter_code
_entity_poly.pdbx_strand_id
1 'polypeptide(L)'
;MNKKQIHKTIQYIICVVFLLTSVMLTGCGKETVDDGMTYFHHSIADQTEADTQETQKEEAYLITGIDQTEESLRLYRYTNGMEYRFYYGADTQFLDKYGNQSTLAAFSLGALVTIGEQTVDGTLSEIQLSDEAWVYEDITRFSVNEEKNMLMIADNKYRYKDNTFVFSGDEKVDITDIKQGDTLTVVGMDKEILSVNITTAQGTLRLKNTSLFEGSFLQLGKKIFTEITPDLTLQVPEGKYTLTVANNGWGGSKKIKIRRGKTTTVDLSELKGDGPQYGKIKFSIDVEDALLLVDGKETDAGKTLKLTYGSHTVTVYADGYDAWKRNLYVNSSEATIIIKLKDEEGSESSGTSTGKNSESSSSSTTENSQSSQRSQSTENKTSEGKNSESQKSNDDSDVLKDLLSSLYNTSTNVSK
;
A
#
# COMPACT_ATOMS: atom_id res chain seq x y z
N MET A 1 -32.16 6.81 -67.34
CA MET A 1 -30.90 6.04 -67.17
C MET A 1 -31.25 4.55 -67.08
N ASN A 2 -30.66 3.70 -67.92
CA ASN A 2 -31.05 2.29 -68.08
C ASN A 2 -30.73 1.45 -66.82
N LYS A 3 -31.61 0.53 -66.40
CA LYS A 3 -31.47 -0.28 -65.17
C LYS A 3 -30.11 -1.03 -65.06
N LYS A 4 -29.49 -1.40 -66.19
CA LYS A 4 -28.14 -1.99 -66.24
C LYS A 4 -27.00 -1.01 -65.92
N GLN A 5 -27.16 0.28 -66.23
CA GLN A 5 -26.20 1.33 -65.88
C GLN A 5 -26.30 1.68 -64.39
N ILE A 6 -27.52 1.70 -63.85
CA ILE A 6 -27.79 1.96 -62.43
C ILE A 6 -27.17 0.88 -61.54
N HIS A 7 -27.18 -0.39 -61.96
CA HIS A 7 -26.59 -1.46 -61.16
C HIS A 7 -25.06 -1.43 -61.15
N LYS A 8 -24.43 -1.09 -62.29
CA LYS A 8 -22.96 -0.90 -62.37
C LYS A 8 -22.51 0.32 -61.58
N THR A 9 -23.26 1.43 -61.58
CA THR A 9 -22.93 2.61 -60.77
C THR A 9 -23.14 2.36 -59.28
N ILE A 10 -24.17 1.62 -58.87
CA ILE A 10 -24.38 1.23 -57.46
C ILE A 10 -23.26 0.30 -56.96
N GLN A 11 -22.84 -0.67 -57.78
CA GLN A 11 -21.75 -1.58 -57.42
C GLN A 11 -20.39 -0.86 -57.34
N TYR A 12 -20.15 0.15 -58.19
CA TYR A 12 -18.94 0.99 -58.11
C TYR A 12 -18.97 1.92 -56.89
N ILE A 13 -20.13 2.49 -56.54
CA ILE A 13 -20.29 3.35 -55.37
C ILE A 13 -20.12 2.54 -54.07
N ILE A 14 -20.60 1.29 -54.00
CA ILE A 14 -20.39 0.41 -52.85
C ILE A 14 -18.91 0.03 -52.70
N CYS A 15 -18.20 -0.29 -53.79
CA CYS A 15 -16.76 -0.58 -53.72
C CYS A 15 -15.92 0.66 -53.36
N VAL A 16 -16.28 1.85 -53.82
CA VAL A 16 -15.59 3.11 -53.47
C VAL A 16 -15.86 3.52 -52.02
N VAL A 17 -17.07 3.29 -51.51
CA VAL A 17 -17.41 3.54 -50.09
C VAL A 17 -16.71 2.53 -49.16
N PHE A 18 -16.50 1.28 -49.59
CA PHE A 18 -15.75 0.28 -48.82
C PHE A 18 -14.21 0.47 -48.86
N LEU A 19 -13.69 1.18 -49.86
CA LEU A 19 -12.26 1.54 -49.98
C LEU A 19 -11.91 2.91 -49.36
N LEU A 20 -12.92 3.77 -49.11
CA LEU A 20 -12.73 5.05 -48.42
C LEU A 20 -12.85 4.96 -46.89
N THR A 21 -13.37 3.86 -46.34
CA THR A 21 -13.43 3.62 -44.89
C THR A 21 -12.14 3.04 -44.32
N SER A 22 -11.18 2.64 -45.15
CA SER A 22 -9.90 2.05 -44.73
C SER A 22 -8.73 3.05 -44.67
N VAL A 23 -8.95 4.34 -44.95
CA VAL A 23 -7.89 5.36 -44.93
C VAL A 23 -8.43 6.65 -44.28
N MET A 24 -7.94 6.92 -43.06
CA MET A 24 -8.12 8.13 -42.24
C MET A 24 -9.32 8.18 -41.30
N LEU A 25 -9.13 7.65 -40.09
CA LEU A 25 -9.30 8.43 -38.86
C LEU A 25 -8.43 7.84 -37.74
N THR A 26 -7.13 8.11 -37.88
CA THR A 26 -6.27 8.44 -36.75
C THR A 26 -6.87 9.64 -36.01
N GLY A 27 -7.32 9.41 -34.77
CA GLY A 27 -7.59 10.45 -33.78
C GLY A 27 -6.60 10.30 -32.63
N CYS A 28 -5.78 11.33 -32.41
CA CYS A 28 -4.81 11.42 -31.32
C CYS A 28 -5.50 11.41 -29.95
N GLY A 29 -5.17 10.42 -29.12
CA GLY A 29 -5.18 10.54 -27.66
C GLY A 29 -3.74 10.74 -27.20
N LYS A 30 -3.45 11.84 -26.49
CA LYS A 30 -2.17 12.06 -25.81
C LYS A 30 -1.99 10.96 -24.76
N GLU A 31 -1.04 10.06 -24.96
CA GLU A 31 -0.55 9.18 -23.91
C GLU A 31 0.64 9.84 -23.23
N THR A 32 0.46 10.09 -21.94
CA THR A 32 1.53 10.27 -20.97
C THR A 32 2.45 9.06 -21.02
N VAL A 33 3.75 9.31 -21.03
CA VAL A 33 4.80 8.30 -20.88
C VAL A 33 4.50 7.49 -19.61
N ASP A 34 4.05 6.26 -19.81
CA ASP A 34 3.91 5.23 -18.78
C ASP A 34 4.87 4.10 -19.16
N ASP A 35 5.63 3.66 -18.17
CA ASP A 35 6.79 2.78 -18.31
C ASP A 35 6.28 1.36 -18.61
N GLY A 36 6.41 0.95 -19.88
CA GLY A 36 5.75 -0.23 -20.42
C GLY A 36 6.25 -1.54 -19.84
N MET A 37 5.53 -2.09 -18.86
CA MET A 37 5.50 -3.54 -18.61
C MET A 37 4.45 -4.17 -19.53
N THR A 38 4.90 -4.74 -20.64
CA THR A 38 4.06 -5.54 -21.55
C THR A 38 3.84 -6.93 -20.96
N TYR A 39 2.64 -7.16 -20.42
CA TYR A 39 2.18 -8.49 -20.01
C TYR A 39 1.78 -9.30 -21.25
N PHE A 40 2.51 -10.38 -21.54
CA PHE A 40 2.09 -11.39 -22.50
C PHE A 40 1.58 -12.62 -21.75
N HIS A 41 0.28 -12.90 -21.85
CA HIS A 41 -0.25 -14.22 -21.53
C HIS A 41 0.14 -15.17 -22.67
N HIS A 42 1.07 -16.09 -22.43
CA HIS A 42 1.23 -17.27 -23.28
C HIS A 42 1.02 -18.51 -22.43
N SER A 43 -0.13 -19.16 -22.65
CA SER A 43 -0.31 -20.57 -22.34
C SER A 43 0.58 -21.35 -23.30
N ILE A 44 1.54 -22.10 -22.76
CA ILE A 44 2.34 -23.03 -23.56
C ILE A 44 1.47 -24.26 -23.80
N ALA A 45 0.66 -24.20 -24.85
CA ALA A 45 -0.07 -25.33 -25.39
C ALA A 45 -0.02 -25.28 -26.92
N ASP A 46 1.18 -25.34 -27.48
CA ASP A 46 1.43 -25.93 -28.80
C ASP A 46 2.93 -25.94 -29.09
N GLN A 47 3.58 -27.08 -28.81
CA GLN A 47 4.79 -27.46 -29.52
C GLN A 47 4.69 -28.95 -29.87
N THR A 48 4.55 -29.21 -31.16
CA THR A 48 4.55 -30.54 -31.76
C THR A 48 5.99 -31.08 -31.81
N GLU A 49 6.13 -32.35 -31.49
CA GLU A 49 7.37 -33.11 -31.34
C GLU A 49 8.32 -33.06 -32.54
N ALA A 50 9.62 -32.88 -32.26
CA ALA A 50 10.70 -33.51 -33.02
C ALA A 50 11.73 -34.04 -32.03
N ASP A 51 11.88 -35.35 -32.05
CA ASP A 51 12.73 -36.19 -31.20
C ASP A 51 14.22 -35.86 -31.38
N THR A 52 14.87 -35.45 -30.28
CA THR A 52 16.31 -35.65 -30.06
C THR A 52 16.47 -35.83 -28.55
N GLN A 53 16.88 -37.03 -28.12
CA GLN A 53 17.28 -37.28 -26.73
C GLN A 53 18.58 -36.52 -26.41
N GLU A 54 18.46 -35.22 -26.17
CA GLU A 54 19.33 -34.52 -25.25
C GLU A 54 18.75 -34.71 -23.86
N THR A 55 19.59 -35.11 -22.90
CA THR A 55 19.25 -35.05 -21.48
C THR A 55 18.69 -33.66 -21.21
N GLN A 56 17.38 -33.54 -20.96
CA GLN A 56 16.74 -32.25 -20.70
C GLN A 56 17.43 -31.69 -19.45
N LYS A 57 18.33 -30.72 -19.67
CA LYS A 57 18.97 -30.02 -18.58
C LYS A 57 17.84 -29.27 -17.88
N GLU A 58 17.55 -29.65 -16.64
CA GLU A 58 16.53 -28.98 -15.85
C GLU A 58 16.82 -27.48 -15.87
N GLU A 59 15.86 -26.73 -16.39
CA GLU A 59 16.08 -25.32 -16.64
C GLU A 59 16.03 -24.54 -15.34
N ALA A 60 17.04 -23.70 -15.12
CA ALA A 60 17.17 -22.90 -13.92
C ALA A 60 16.49 -21.53 -14.06
N TYR A 61 15.88 -21.09 -12.96
CA TYR A 61 15.16 -19.83 -12.82
C TYR A 61 15.64 -19.08 -11.59
N LEU A 62 15.67 -17.75 -11.66
CA LEU A 62 15.95 -16.90 -10.50
C LEU A 62 14.64 -16.46 -9.85
N ILE A 63 14.51 -16.58 -8.53
CA ILE A 63 13.35 -16.03 -7.81
C ILE A 63 13.46 -14.51 -7.76
N THR A 64 12.49 -13.80 -8.32
CA THR A 64 12.43 -12.33 -8.33
C THR A 64 11.25 -11.76 -7.52
N GLY A 65 10.34 -12.62 -7.07
CA GLY A 65 9.23 -12.24 -6.20
C GLY A 65 8.63 -13.45 -5.49
N ILE A 66 8.19 -13.26 -4.25
CA ILE A 66 7.46 -14.26 -3.47
C ILE A 66 6.22 -13.57 -2.91
N ASP A 67 5.05 -14.09 -3.23
CA ASP A 67 3.78 -13.66 -2.64
C ASP A 67 3.18 -14.81 -1.84
N GLN A 68 3.15 -14.66 -0.52
CA GLN A 68 2.59 -15.66 0.40
C GLN A 68 1.07 -15.55 0.53
N THR A 69 0.47 -14.44 0.10
CA THR A 69 -0.99 -14.24 0.14
C THR A 69 -1.65 -14.81 -1.11
N GLU A 70 -1.05 -14.56 -2.28
CA GLU A 70 -1.49 -15.12 -3.56
C GLU A 70 -0.91 -16.52 -3.85
N GLU A 71 -0.11 -17.07 -2.94
CA GLU A 71 0.62 -18.34 -3.10
C GLU A 71 1.33 -18.43 -4.45
N SER A 72 2.09 -17.37 -4.81
CA SER A 72 2.75 -17.28 -6.11
C SER A 72 4.22 -16.87 -6.03
N LEU A 73 4.99 -17.30 -7.03
CA LEU A 73 6.40 -16.99 -7.24
C LEU A 73 6.56 -16.29 -8.59
N ARG A 74 7.40 -15.26 -8.61
CA ARG A 74 7.91 -14.67 -9.86
C ARG A 74 9.30 -15.21 -10.12
N LEU A 75 9.47 -15.82 -11.28
CA LEU A 75 10.66 -16.56 -11.69
C LEU A 75 11.21 -15.99 -13.00
N TYR A 76 12.45 -15.53 -12.98
CA TYR A 76 13.16 -15.04 -14.15
C TYR A 76 13.95 -16.14 -14.84
N ARG A 77 13.74 -16.27 -16.15
CA ARG A 77 14.36 -17.27 -17.01
C ARG A 77 15.49 -16.65 -17.83
N TYR A 78 16.73 -17.11 -17.62
CA TYR A 78 17.90 -16.53 -18.28
C TYR A 78 17.98 -16.81 -19.79
N THR A 79 17.40 -17.91 -20.27
CA THR A 79 17.52 -18.34 -21.67
C THR A 79 16.78 -17.41 -22.64
N ASN A 80 15.66 -16.81 -22.20
CA ASN A 80 14.87 -15.88 -23.01
C ASN A 80 14.73 -14.49 -22.37
N GLY A 81 15.23 -14.30 -21.15
CA GLY A 81 15.20 -13.03 -20.43
C GLY A 81 13.82 -12.61 -19.95
N MET A 82 12.88 -13.55 -19.81
CA MET A 82 11.50 -13.28 -19.40
C MET A 82 11.24 -13.67 -17.96
N GLU A 83 10.32 -12.94 -17.31
CA GLU A 83 9.79 -13.27 -15.99
C GLU A 83 8.42 -13.94 -16.11
N TYR A 84 8.21 -14.98 -15.30
CA TYR A 84 6.99 -15.78 -15.27
C TYR A 84 6.42 -15.80 -13.86
N ARG A 85 5.09 -15.84 -13.75
CA ARG A 85 4.40 -16.08 -12.48
C ARG A 85 3.94 -17.53 -12.42
N PHE A 86 4.30 -18.22 -11.35
CA PHE A 86 3.86 -19.59 -11.05
C PHE A 86 3.14 -19.60 -9.71
N TYR A 87 2.12 -20.45 -9.59
CA TYR A 87 1.43 -20.66 -8.32
C TYR A 87 1.99 -21.90 -7.62
N TYR A 88 1.97 -21.89 -6.29
CA TYR A 88 2.25 -23.07 -5.46
C TYR A 88 1.08 -23.30 -4.52
N GLY A 89 1.01 -24.48 -3.90
CA GLY A 89 -0.06 -24.82 -2.98
C GLY A 89 0.37 -25.93 -2.02
N ALA A 90 -0.62 -26.52 -1.34
CA ALA A 90 -0.39 -27.56 -0.33
C ALA A 90 0.35 -28.81 -0.86
N ASP A 91 0.16 -29.13 -2.14
CA ASP A 91 0.75 -30.31 -2.79
C ASP A 91 2.09 -30.01 -3.50
N THR A 92 2.56 -28.75 -3.48
CA THR A 92 3.85 -28.38 -4.06
C THR A 92 4.99 -28.86 -3.16
N GLN A 93 5.91 -29.64 -3.72
CA GLN A 93 7.11 -30.07 -3.02
C GLN A 93 8.18 -28.97 -3.05
N PHE A 94 8.63 -28.55 -1.87
CA PHE A 94 9.74 -27.62 -1.72
C PHE A 94 11.00 -28.42 -1.37
N LEU A 95 12.02 -28.40 -2.20
CA LEU A 95 13.24 -29.19 -2.03
C LEU A 95 14.48 -28.32 -1.84
N ASP A 96 15.37 -28.74 -0.95
CA ASP A 96 16.72 -28.17 -0.87
C ASP A 96 17.59 -28.60 -2.06
N LYS A 97 18.80 -28.06 -2.15
CA LYS A 97 19.73 -28.37 -3.26
C LYS A 97 20.21 -29.83 -3.33
N TYR A 98 19.87 -30.64 -2.33
CA TYR A 98 20.19 -32.06 -2.27
C TYR A 98 18.95 -32.93 -2.52
N GLY A 99 17.80 -32.33 -2.85
CA GLY A 99 16.53 -33.03 -3.08
C GLY A 99 15.79 -33.42 -1.79
N ASN A 100 16.19 -32.90 -0.62
CA ASN A 100 15.46 -33.18 0.62
C ASN A 100 14.30 -32.20 0.79
N GLN A 101 13.23 -32.66 1.43
CA GLN A 101 12.08 -31.82 1.74
C GLN A 101 12.50 -30.62 2.62
N SER A 102 12.04 -29.45 2.21
CA SER A 102 12.28 -28.15 2.81
C SER A 102 10.94 -27.41 2.97
N THR A 103 11.02 -26.11 3.28
CA THR A 103 9.87 -25.22 3.38
C THR A 103 10.08 -24.01 2.49
N LEU A 104 8.99 -23.32 2.12
CA LEU A 104 9.05 -22.06 1.38
C LEU A 104 9.99 -21.03 2.03
N ALA A 105 10.14 -21.02 3.36
CA ALA A 105 11.01 -20.10 4.07
C ALA A 105 12.50 -20.23 3.73
N ALA A 106 12.93 -21.37 3.17
CA ALA A 106 14.29 -21.57 2.67
C ALA A 106 14.54 -20.92 1.30
N PHE A 107 13.49 -20.45 0.63
CA PHE A 107 13.56 -19.83 -0.69
C PHE A 107 13.52 -18.32 -0.51
N SER A 108 14.61 -17.65 -0.89
CA SER A 108 14.74 -16.20 -0.83
C SER A 108 14.72 -15.59 -2.23
N LEU A 109 14.40 -14.29 -2.31
CA LEU A 109 14.68 -13.51 -3.51
C LEU A 109 16.14 -13.67 -3.93
N GLY A 110 16.36 -13.74 -5.24
CA GLY A 110 17.68 -13.97 -5.83
C GLY A 110 18.19 -15.41 -5.76
N ALA A 111 17.46 -16.36 -5.16
CA ALA A 111 17.86 -17.77 -5.20
C ALA A 111 17.66 -18.35 -6.61
N LEU A 112 18.56 -19.26 -7.01
CA LEU A 112 18.41 -20.04 -8.23
C LEU A 112 17.66 -21.34 -7.93
N VAL A 113 16.66 -21.67 -8.73
CA VAL A 113 15.79 -22.83 -8.56
C VAL A 113 15.56 -23.56 -9.88
N THR A 114 15.24 -24.85 -9.79
CA THR A 114 14.56 -25.59 -10.86
C THR A 114 13.10 -25.80 -10.45
N ILE A 115 12.23 -25.97 -11.44
CA ILE A 115 10.80 -26.23 -11.22
C ILE A 115 10.40 -27.51 -11.90
N GLY A 116 9.50 -28.27 -11.25
CA GLY A 116 8.87 -29.44 -11.83
C GLY A 116 7.73 -29.10 -12.78
N GLU A 117 6.96 -30.12 -13.15
CA GLU A 117 5.78 -29.94 -13.99
C GLU A 117 4.71 -29.07 -13.30
N GLN A 118 3.88 -28.42 -14.11
CA GLN A 118 2.68 -27.74 -13.61
C GLN A 118 1.51 -28.71 -13.62
N THR A 119 0.67 -28.64 -12.58
CA THR A 119 -0.62 -29.33 -12.55
C THR A 119 -1.55 -28.74 -13.61
N VAL A 120 -2.66 -29.44 -13.89
CA VAL A 120 -3.71 -28.97 -14.82
C VAL A 120 -4.23 -27.58 -14.44
N ASP A 121 -4.20 -27.25 -13.14
CA ASP A 121 -4.67 -25.98 -12.59
C ASP A 121 -3.57 -24.89 -12.59
N GLY A 122 -2.37 -25.17 -13.12
CA GLY A 122 -1.26 -24.21 -13.23
C GLY A 122 -0.42 -24.03 -11.96
N THR A 123 -0.53 -24.97 -11.00
CA THR A 123 0.27 -24.98 -9.77
C THR A 123 1.53 -25.82 -9.96
N LEU A 124 2.67 -25.41 -9.40
CA LEU A 124 3.89 -26.21 -9.45
C LEU A 124 3.74 -27.51 -8.65
N SER A 125 4.14 -28.63 -9.25
CA SER A 125 4.29 -29.91 -8.53
C SER A 125 5.50 -29.88 -7.60
N GLU A 126 6.57 -29.21 -8.01
CA GLU A 126 7.85 -29.18 -7.31
C GLU A 126 8.62 -27.89 -7.60
N ILE A 127 9.38 -27.43 -6.61
CA ILE A 127 10.41 -26.41 -6.74
C ILE A 127 11.63 -26.81 -5.89
N GLN A 128 12.81 -26.75 -6.50
CA GLN A 128 14.06 -27.17 -5.87
C GLN A 128 15.11 -26.06 -5.95
N LEU A 129 15.87 -25.82 -4.88
CA LEU A 129 17.06 -24.98 -4.95
C LEU A 129 18.09 -25.60 -5.89
N SER A 130 18.57 -24.86 -6.88
CA SER A 130 19.53 -25.39 -7.85
C SER A 130 20.91 -25.61 -7.20
N ASP A 131 21.53 -26.75 -7.48
CA ASP A 131 22.91 -27.07 -7.09
C ASP A 131 23.96 -26.48 -8.06
N GLU A 132 23.53 -25.93 -9.21
CA GLU A 132 24.40 -25.25 -10.17
C GLU A 132 24.91 -23.90 -9.64
N ALA A 133 24.19 -23.29 -8.70
CA ALA A 133 24.56 -22.03 -8.09
C ALA A 133 25.30 -22.22 -6.76
N TRP A 134 26.37 -21.45 -6.59
CA TRP A 134 26.96 -21.22 -5.27
C TRP A 134 26.29 -20.02 -4.59
N VAL A 135 26.21 -20.07 -3.27
CA VAL A 135 25.67 -19.00 -2.42
C VAL A 135 26.72 -18.65 -1.38
N TYR A 136 27.07 -17.38 -1.29
CA TYR A 136 27.90 -16.83 -0.22
C TYR A 136 27.09 -15.85 0.61
N GLU A 137 27.04 -16.07 1.90
CA GLU A 137 26.29 -15.26 2.87
C GLU A 137 27.24 -14.44 3.72
N ASP A 138 26.70 -13.44 4.42
CA ASP A 138 27.42 -12.60 5.38
C ASP A 138 28.70 -11.95 4.81
N ILE A 139 28.69 -11.62 3.52
CA ILE A 139 29.84 -11.01 2.85
C ILE A 139 29.98 -9.56 3.27
N THR A 140 31.04 -9.25 4.01
CA THR A 140 31.41 -7.88 4.41
C THR A 140 32.66 -7.37 3.70
N ARG A 141 33.50 -8.27 3.18
CA ARG A 141 34.76 -7.95 2.52
C ARG A 141 34.59 -8.02 1.01
N PHE A 142 34.05 -6.97 0.41
CA PHE A 142 33.85 -6.87 -1.03
C PHE A 142 34.26 -5.51 -1.59
N SER A 143 34.32 -5.41 -2.92
CA SER A 143 34.38 -4.14 -3.64
C SER A 143 33.68 -4.25 -4.99
N VAL A 144 32.94 -3.21 -5.39
CA VAL A 144 32.30 -3.11 -6.71
C VAL A 144 33.19 -2.27 -7.64
N ASN A 145 33.41 -2.75 -8.86
CA ASN A 145 34.05 -2.01 -9.94
C ASN A 145 33.06 -1.87 -11.10
N GLU A 146 32.41 -0.70 -11.17
CA GLU A 146 31.37 -0.38 -12.15
C GLU A 146 31.90 -0.35 -13.58
N GLU A 147 33.08 0.23 -13.81
CA GLU A 147 33.66 0.35 -15.16
C GLU A 147 33.92 -1.01 -15.82
N LYS A 148 34.16 -2.05 -15.02
CA LYS A 148 34.51 -3.39 -15.50
C LYS A 148 33.39 -4.41 -15.30
N ASN A 149 32.26 -3.99 -14.72
CA ASN A 149 31.19 -4.85 -14.26
C ASN A 149 31.71 -6.02 -13.41
N MET A 150 32.52 -5.72 -12.39
CA MET A 150 33.10 -6.73 -11.50
C MET A 150 32.74 -6.51 -10.04
N LEU A 151 32.27 -7.57 -9.39
CA LEU A 151 32.17 -7.67 -7.94
C LEU A 151 33.34 -8.52 -7.44
N MET A 152 34.17 -7.95 -6.57
CA MET A 152 35.22 -8.68 -5.88
C MET A 152 34.71 -9.09 -4.50
N ILE A 153 34.79 -10.38 -4.19
CA ILE A 153 34.45 -10.95 -2.88
C ILE A 153 35.73 -11.54 -2.32
N ALA A 154 36.19 -11.01 -1.19
CA ALA A 154 37.53 -11.22 -0.67
C ALA A 154 38.59 -10.93 -1.75
N ASP A 155 39.26 -11.98 -2.26
CA ASP A 155 40.32 -11.87 -3.27
C ASP A 155 39.87 -12.42 -4.64
N ASN A 156 38.63 -12.91 -4.73
CA ASN A 156 38.05 -13.49 -5.93
C ASN A 156 37.26 -12.45 -6.72
N LYS A 157 37.44 -12.46 -8.05
CA LYS A 157 36.74 -11.57 -8.96
C LYS A 157 35.63 -12.32 -9.70
N TYR A 158 34.46 -11.70 -9.73
CA TYR A 158 33.29 -12.19 -10.44
C TYR A 158 32.75 -11.08 -11.33
N ARG A 159 32.21 -11.47 -12.48
CA ARG A 159 31.56 -10.56 -13.42
C ARG A 159 30.07 -10.48 -13.09
N TYR A 160 29.49 -9.29 -13.13
CA TYR A 160 28.04 -9.13 -13.20
C TYR A 160 27.65 -8.57 -14.57
N LYS A 161 26.38 -8.69 -14.93
CA LYS A 161 25.80 -8.25 -16.20
C LYS A 161 24.54 -7.42 -15.93
N ASP A 162 23.95 -6.87 -16.99
CA ASP A 162 22.72 -6.07 -16.90
C ASP A 162 21.52 -6.88 -16.39
N ASN A 163 21.56 -8.21 -16.53
CA ASN A 163 20.57 -9.15 -16.00
C ASN A 163 20.96 -9.73 -14.63
N THR A 164 21.96 -9.16 -13.93
CA THR A 164 22.22 -9.45 -12.52
C THR A 164 21.18 -8.71 -11.67
N PHE A 165 20.53 -9.41 -10.75
CA PHE A 165 19.52 -8.81 -9.89
C PHE A 165 20.12 -8.36 -8.57
N VAL A 166 19.86 -7.12 -8.16
CA VAL A 166 20.25 -6.64 -6.83
C VAL A 166 19.01 -6.33 -6.03
N PHE A 167 18.92 -6.86 -4.81
CA PHE A 167 17.78 -6.69 -3.93
C PHE A 167 18.18 -6.02 -2.62
N SER A 168 17.28 -5.23 -2.07
CA SER A 168 17.39 -4.59 -0.76
C SER A 168 16.07 -4.79 -0.02
N GLY A 169 16.00 -5.84 0.81
CA GLY A 169 14.72 -6.36 1.28
C GLY A 169 13.93 -6.95 0.11
N ASP A 170 12.68 -6.53 -0.07
CA ASP A 170 11.79 -7.03 -1.12
C ASP A 170 11.83 -6.20 -2.42
N GLU A 171 12.64 -5.13 -2.43
CA GLU A 171 12.75 -4.22 -3.57
C GLU A 171 13.99 -4.54 -4.43
N LYS A 172 13.81 -4.54 -5.75
CA LYS A 172 14.90 -4.56 -6.72
C LYS A 172 15.54 -3.17 -6.78
N VAL A 173 16.86 -3.11 -6.62
CA VAL A 173 17.67 -1.88 -6.62
C VAL A 173 18.80 -1.98 -7.64
N ASP A 174 19.55 -0.90 -7.81
CA ASP A 174 20.69 -0.89 -8.73
C ASP A 174 21.97 -1.38 -8.04
N ILE A 175 22.93 -1.90 -8.80
CA ILE A 175 24.22 -2.34 -8.23
C ILE A 175 25.00 -1.19 -7.59
N THR A 176 24.77 0.04 -8.03
CA THR A 176 25.32 1.26 -7.44
C THR A 176 24.79 1.51 -6.02
N ASP A 177 23.69 0.89 -5.59
CA ASP A 177 23.16 1.03 -4.24
C ASP A 177 23.91 0.21 -3.19
N ILE A 178 24.76 -0.72 -3.63
CA ILE A 178 25.71 -1.44 -2.78
C ILE A 178 26.78 -0.46 -2.31
N LYS A 179 26.91 -0.30 -0.98
CA LYS A 179 27.89 0.60 -0.35
C LYS A 179 28.87 -0.15 0.53
N GLN A 180 30.08 0.39 0.66
CA GLN A 180 31.07 -0.16 1.59
C GLN A 180 30.50 -0.22 3.02
N GLY A 181 30.63 -1.37 3.66
CA GLY A 181 30.06 -1.63 4.98
C GLY A 181 28.70 -2.32 4.95
N ASP A 182 28.14 -2.56 3.76
CA ASP A 182 27.02 -3.47 3.63
C ASP A 182 27.42 -4.91 3.96
N THR A 183 26.43 -5.73 4.28
CA THR A 183 26.55 -7.19 4.29
C THR A 183 25.72 -7.71 3.13
N LEU A 184 26.31 -8.62 2.36
CA LEU A 184 25.70 -9.15 1.14
C LEU A 184 25.50 -10.67 1.25
N THR A 185 24.39 -11.14 0.71
CA THR A 185 24.26 -12.52 0.24
C THR A 185 24.36 -12.50 -1.27
N VAL A 186 25.26 -13.29 -1.85
CA VAL A 186 25.54 -13.30 -3.29
C VAL A 186 25.32 -14.70 -3.83
N VAL A 187 24.53 -14.79 -4.88
CA VAL A 187 24.31 -16.03 -5.64
C VAL A 187 25.00 -15.90 -7.00
N GLY A 188 25.78 -16.91 -7.36
CA GLY A 188 26.48 -16.92 -8.64
C GLY A 188 26.66 -18.31 -9.20
N MET A 189 27.04 -18.36 -10.47
CA MET A 189 27.35 -19.57 -11.21
C MET A 189 28.68 -19.35 -11.92
N ASP A 190 29.63 -20.28 -11.75
CA ASP A 190 31.01 -20.13 -12.21
C ASP A 190 31.66 -18.81 -11.75
N LYS A 191 31.94 -17.91 -12.71
CA LYS A 191 32.54 -16.58 -12.50
C LYS A 191 31.54 -15.43 -12.70
N GLU A 192 30.25 -15.75 -12.74
CA GLU A 192 29.17 -14.80 -12.97
C GLU A 192 28.30 -14.64 -11.72
N ILE A 193 27.94 -13.39 -11.41
CA ILE A 193 26.98 -13.05 -10.37
C ILE A 193 25.59 -13.04 -10.97
N LEU A 194 24.69 -13.83 -10.38
CA LEU A 194 23.29 -13.90 -10.78
C LEU A 194 22.47 -12.91 -9.96
N SER A 195 22.69 -12.90 -8.64
CA SER A 195 22.00 -11.99 -7.74
C SER A 195 22.85 -11.53 -6.55
N VAL A 196 22.48 -10.38 -5.99
CA VAL A 196 23.06 -9.82 -4.76
C VAL A 196 21.93 -9.29 -3.87
N ASN A 197 21.83 -9.80 -2.65
CA ASN A 197 20.91 -9.29 -1.63
C ASN A 197 21.70 -8.45 -0.62
N ILE A 198 21.34 -7.18 -0.46
CA ILE A 198 21.87 -6.29 0.55
C ILE A 198 21.13 -6.56 1.87
N THR A 199 21.73 -7.34 2.75
CA THR A 199 21.10 -7.76 4.02
C THR A 199 21.14 -6.66 5.08
N THR A 200 22.05 -5.68 4.95
CA THR A 200 22.15 -4.52 5.86
C THR A 200 21.27 -3.34 5.51
N ALA A 201 20.46 -3.40 4.45
CA ALA A 201 19.73 -2.23 3.92
C ALA A 201 18.72 -1.59 4.90
N GLN A 202 18.40 -2.30 5.99
CA GLN A 202 17.54 -1.81 7.06
C GLN A 202 18.36 -1.30 8.25
N GLY A 203 17.85 -0.29 8.96
CA GLY A 203 18.29 0.11 10.29
C GLY A 203 17.25 -0.27 11.34
N THR A 204 17.63 -0.17 12.61
CA THR A 204 16.72 -0.48 13.72
C THR A 204 16.21 0.81 14.34
N LEU A 205 14.90 1.01 14.40
CA LEU A 205 14.28 2.03 15.25
C LEU A 205 14.03 1.43 16.63
N ARG A 206 14.52 2.08 17.69
CA ARG A 206 14.24 1.71 19.09
C ARG A 206 13.55 2.87 19.80
N LEU A 207 12.44 2.61 20.47
CA LEU A 207 11.77 3.61 21.29
C LEU A 207 12.27 3.58 22.74
N LYS A 208 12.19 4.74 23.41
CA LYS A 208 12.42 4.90 24.86
C LYS A 208 11.29 5.73 25.47
N ASN A 209 11.06 5.53 26.76
CA ASN A 209 10.05 6.22 27.55
C ASN A 209 8.64 6.08 26.94
N THR A 210 8.26 4.85 26.61
CA THR A 210 7.02 4.50 25.91
C THR A 210 5.77 4.63 26.76
N SER A 211 5.87 4.63 28.09
CA SER A 211 4.73 4.45 29.01
C SER A 211 3.54 5.38 28.80
N LEU A 212 3.76 6.62 28.35
CA LEU A 212 2.65 7.54 28.05
C LEU A 212 1.90 7.17 26.76
N PHE A 213 2.53 6.47 25.84
CA PHE A 213 2.01 6.14 24.51
C PHE A 213 1.76 4.64 24.32
N GLU A 214 2.01 3.81 25.33
CA GLU A 214 1.73 2.37 25.28
C GLU A 214 0.25 2.10 24.99
N GLY A 215 -0.02 1.15 24.09
CA GLY A 215 -1.37 0.85 23.60
C GLY A 215 -1.91 1.84 22.56
N SER A 216 -1.14 2.89 22.20
CA SER A 216 -1.45 3.78 21.09
C SER A 216 -0.63 3.42 19.85
N PHE A 217 -0.90 4.08 18.72
CA PHE A 217 -0.21 3.81 17.46
C PHE A 217 0.92 4.79 17.17
N LEU A 218 2.03 4.24 16.67
CA LEU A 218 3.11 4.96 16.03
C LEU A 218 2.94 4.87 14.52
N GLN A 219 3.05 6.03 13.86
CA GLN A 219 3.20 6.13 12.43
C GLN A 219 4.63 6.52 12.09
N LEU A 220 5.23 5.80 11.14
CA LEU A 220 6.54 6.11 10.59
C LEU A 220 6.46 6.30 9.08
N GLY A 221 6.66 7.55 8.62
CA GLY A 221 6.45 7.91 7.23
C GLY A 221 4.97 7.77 6.83
N LYS A 222 4.71 7.17 5.66
CA LYS A 222 3.34 7.00 5.12
C LYS A 222 2.82 5.56 5.15
N LYS A 223 3.69 4.58 5.39
CA LYS A 223 3.39 3.15 5.18
C LYS A 223 3.50 2.29 6.44
N ILE A 224 4.26 2.74 7.45
CA ILE A 224 4.53 1.93 8.63
C ILE A 224 3.64 2.43 9.77
N PHE A 225 2.73 1.58 10.22
CA PHE A 225 1.83 1.82 11.34
C PHE A 225 1.94 0.64 12.29
N THR A 226 2.17 0.91 13.57
CA THR A 226 2.36 -0.15 14.56
C THR A 226 1.93 0.32 15.95
N GLU A 227 1.48 -0.60 16.78
CA GLU A 227 1.15 -0.32 18.17
C GLU A 227 2.44 -0.13 18.99
N ILE A 228 2.43 0.84 19.90
CA ILE A 228 3.54 1.12 20.80
C ILE A 228 3.48 0.16 21.98
N THR A 229 4.49 -0.68 22.10
CA THR A 229 4.69 -1.59 23.23
C THR A 229 5.94 -1.21 24.02
N PRO A 230 6.08 -1.69 25.27
CA PRO A 230 7.32 -1.54 26.02
C PRO A 230 8.51 -2.09 25.23
N ASP A 231 9.61 -1.33 25.18
CA ASP A 231 10.85 -1.69 24.48
C ASP A 231 10.70 -1.99 22.97
N LEU A 232 9.68 -1.44 22.31
CA LEU A 232 9.46 -1.63 20.87
C LEU A 232 10.72 -1.33 20.03
N THR A 233 11.12 -2.34 19.23
CA THR A 233 12.16 -2.25 18.21
C THR A 233 11.62 -2.68 16.86
N LEU A 234 11.90 -1.89 15.82
CA LEU A 234 11.42 -2.15 14.46
C LEU A 234 12.61 -2.14 13.49
N GLN A 235 12.64 -3.11 12.59
CA GLN A 235 13.51 -3.03 11.41
C GLN A 235 12.83 -2.17 10.35
N VAL A 236 13.52 -1.14 9.90
CA VAL A 236 12.99 -0.13 9.00
C VAL A 236 14.02 0.10 7.89
N PRO A 237 13.61 0.19 6.62
CA PRO A 237 14.52 0.54 5.54
C PRO A 237 15.30 1.83 5.83
N GLU A 238 16.52 1.95 5.27
CA GLU A 238 17.25 3.21 5.34
C GLU A 238 16.43 4.35 4.73
N GLY A 239 16.35 5.48 5.42
CA GLY A 239 15.59 6.61 4.91
C GLY A 239 15.43 7.75 5.89
N LYS A 240 14.81 8.82 5.41
CA LYS A 240 14.33 9.92 6.24
C LYS A 240 12.84 9.74 6.43
N TYR A 241 12.42 9.73 7.69
CA TYR A 241 11.02 9.50 8.06
C TYR A 241 10.55 10.61 8.99
N THR A 242 9.25 10.88 8.98
CA THR A 242 8.58 11.57 10.07
C THR A 242 7.98 10.49 10.97
N LEU A 243 8.39 10.47 12.23
CA LEU A 243 7.80 9.62 13.26
C LEU A 243 6.74 10.45 13.98
N THR A 244 5.52 9.95 14.04
CA THR A 244 4.38 10.60 14.69
C THR A 244 3.77 9.65 15.70
N VAL A 245 3.51 10.16 16.90
CA VAL A 245 2.81 9.44 17.97
C VAL A 245 1.70 10.31 18.53
N ALA A 246 0.62 9.68 18.96
CA ALA A 246 -0.47 10.35 19.66
C ALA A 246 -1.10 9.42 20.69
N ASN A 247 -1.47 9.95 21.85
CA ASN A 247 -2.27 9.28 22.87
C ASN A 247 -3.03 10.30 23.73
N ASN A 248 -4.37 10.24 23.75
CA ASN A 248 -5.23 11.04 24.63
C ASN A 248 -4.85 12.54 24.74
N GLY A 249 -4.63 13.17 23.58
CA GLY A 249 -4.26 14.57 23.47
C GLY A 249 -2.78 14.88 23.67
N TRP A 250 -1.96 13.91 24.05
CA TRP A 250 -0.51 13.97 23.96
C TRP A 250 -0.07 13.52 22.58
N GLY A 251 1.00 14.10 22.06
CA GLY A 251 1.53 13.65 20.77
C GLY A 251 2.36 14.71 20.08
N GLY A 252 3.02 14.26 19.02
CA GLY A 252 3.96 15.08 18.29
C GLY A 252 4.65 14.30 17.18
N SER A 253 5.35 15.05 16.34
CA SER A 253 6.05 14.54 15.18
C SER A 253 7.53 14.91 15.25
N LYS A 254 8.40 13.98 14.86
CA LYS A 254 9.85 14.22 14.76
C LYS A 254 10.41 13.62 13.50
N LYS A 255 11.19 14.42 12.77
CA LYS A 255 11.95 13.95 11.62
C LYS A 255 13.15 13.15 12.12
N ILE A 256 13.26 11.91 11.68
CA ILE A 256 14.37 11.02 12.00
C ILE A 256 15.03 10.52 10.72
N LYS A 257 16.29 10.13 10.83
CA LYS A 257 17.02 9.44 9.76
C LYS A 257 17.39 8.05 10.25
N ILE A 258 16.79 7.03 9.66
CA ILE A 258 17.23 5.65 9.83
C ILE A 258 18.44 5.46 8.91
N ARG A 259 19.48 4.82 9.44
CA ARG A 259 20.68 4.50 8.68
C ARG A 259 20.83 2.99 8.67
N ARG A 260 21.20 2.44 7.51
CA ARG A 260 21.50 1.02 7.31
C ARG A 260 22.43 0.48 8.40
N GLY A 261 22.11 -0.69 8.96
CA GLY A 261 22.90 -1.37 10.00
C GLY A 261 23.07 -0.62 11.33
N LYS A 262 22.33 0.46 11.58
CA LYS A 262 22.44 1.26 12.82
C LYS A 262 21.13 1.32 13.58
N THR A 263 21.23 1.39 14.90
CA THR A 263 20.10 1.65 15.77
C THR A 263 19.88 3.16 15.95
N THR A 264 18.74 3.66 15.47
CA THR A 264 18.24 5.01 15.77
C THR A 264 17.32 4.93 16.98
N THR A 265 17.72 5.55 18.08
CA THR A 265 16.90 5.61 19.30
C THR A 265 16.08 6.90 19.33
N VAL A 266 14.78 6.81 19.61
CA VAL A 266 13.88 7.95 19.76
C VAL A 266 13.24 7.93 21.13
N ASP A 267 13.38 9.03 21.87
CA ASP A 267 12.74 9.23 23.16
C ASP A 267 11.36 9.85 22.96
N LEU A 268 10.30 9.14 23.34
CA LEU A 268 8.92 9.63 23.17
C LEU A 268 8.56 10.74 24.15
N SER A 269 9.32 10.93 25.24
CA SER A 269 9.08 12.03 26.17
C SER A 269 9.29 13.41 25.54
N GLU A 270 10.11 13.49 24.49
CA GLU A 270 10.31 14.70 23.69
C GLU A 270 9.12 15.00 22.77
N LEU A 271 8.28 14.00 22.49
CA LEU A 271 7.16 14.11 21.55
C LEU A 271 5.82 14.37 22.23
N LYS A 272 5.75 14.32 23.56
CA LYS A 272 4.49 14.54 24.28
C LYS A 272 3.97 15.98 24.20
N GLY A 273 4.85 16.96 23.97
CA GLY A 273 4.50 18.39 23.99
C GLY A 273 4.17 18.92 25.39
N ASP A 274 3.51 20.08 25.47
CA ASP A 274 3.25 20.80 26.73
C ASP A 274 2.16 20.19 27.61
N GLY A 275 1.40 19.21 27.14
CA GLY A 275 0.25 18.72 27.89
C GLY A 275 -0.86 18.25 26.98
N PRO A 276 -1.81 17.46 27.51
CA PRO A 276 -2.85 16.93 26.67
C PRO A 276 -3.65 18.11 26.10
N GLN A 277 -3.89 18.06 24.80
CA GLN A 277 -4.81 18.99 24.16
C GLN A 277 -6.23 18.72 24.67
N TYR A 278 -7.04 19.77 24.73
CA TYR A 278 -8.40 19.71 25.23
C TYR A 278 -9.37 20.32 24.24
N GLY A 279 -10.52 19.68 24.09
CA GLY A 279 -11.69 20.19 23.39
C GLY A 279 -12.73 20.73 24.36
N LYS A 280 -13.38 21.83 23.97
CA LYS A 280 -14.55 22.37 24.66
C LYS A 280 -15.82 21.83 23.99
N ILE A 281 -16.47 20.89 24.63
CA ILE A 281 -17.62 20.18 24.10
C ILE A 281 -18.89 20.67 24.79
N LYS A 282 -19.85 21.17 24.03
CA LYS A 282 -21.20 21.45 24.53
C LYS A 282 -22.13 20.32 24.10
N PHE A 283 -22.84 19.73 25.05
CA PHE A 283 -23.89 18.78 24.73
C PHE A 283 -25.23 19.51 24.55
N SER A 284 -26.14 18.92 23.79
CA SER A 284 -27.52 19.39 23.67
C SER A 284 -28.39 18.16 23.53
N ILE A 285 -29.13 17.85 24.58
CA ILE A 285 -30.03 16.70 24.63
C ILE A 285 -31.45 17.23 24.40
N ASP A 286 -32.23 16.55 23.57
CA ASP A 286 -33.59 16.98 23.20
C ASP A 286 -34.66 16.63 24.23
N VAL A 287 -34.33 15.81 25.22
CA VAL A 287 -35.19 15.46 26.36
C VAL A 287 -34.79 16.28 27.59
N GLU A 288 -35.77 16.89 28.26
CA GLU A 288 -35.58 17.62 29.52
C GLU A 288 -35.24 16.65 30.68
N ASP A 289 -34.46 17.12 31.65
CA ASP A 289 -34.01 16.36 32.83
C ASP A 289 -33.22 15.07 32.54
N ALA A 290 -32.68 14.91 31.33
CA ALA A 290 -31.81 13.80 30.98
C ALA A 290 -30.48 13.83 31.76
N LEU A 291 -30.10 12.67 32.30
CA LEU A 291 -28.86 12.43 33.03
C LEU A 291 -27.73 12.09 32.05
N LEU A 292 -26.74 13.00 31.94
CA LEU A 292 -25.56 12.83 31.07
C LEU A 292 -24.35 12.36 31.88
N LEU A 293 -23.75 11.25 31.48
CA LEU A 293 -22.49 10.74 32.01
C LEU A 293 -21.42 10.77 30.91
N VAL A 294 -20.28 11.39 31.21
CA VAL A 294 -19.07 11.31 30.38
C VAL A 294 -18.00 10.57 31.15
N ASP A 295 -17.48 9.49 30.57
CA ASP A 295 -16.57 8.53 31.20
C ASP A 295 -17.08 8.00 32.56
N GLY A 296 -18.40 7.81 32.64
CA GLY A 296 -19.08 7.34 33.85
C GLY A 296 -19.26 8.39 34.95
N LYS A 297 -18.93 9.66 34.71
CA LYS A 297 -19.16 10.78 35.64
C LYS A 297 -20.31 11.64 35.17
N GLU A 298 -21.24 11.95 36.08
CA GLU A 298 -22.38 12.84 35.83
C GLU A 298 -21.92 14.27 35.51
N THR A 299 -22.50 14.86 34.46
CA THR A 299 -22.15 16.20 33.96
C THR A 299 -23.39 16.94 33.44
N ASP A 300 -23.37 18.27 33.50
CA ASP A 300 -24.49 19.11 33.06
C ASP A 300 -24.57 19.21 31.52
N ALA A 301 -25.67 18.74 30.93
CA ALA A 301 -25.88 18.74 29.48
C ALA A 301 -25.90 20.15 28.83
N GLY A 302 -26.13 21.23 29.58
CA GLY A 302 -26.19 22.59 29.04
C GLY A 302 -24.86 23.38 29.07
N LYS A 303 -23.85 22.90 29.79
CA LYS A 303 -22.58 23.60 29.99
C LYS A 303 -21.51 23.09 29.04
N THR A 304 -20.55 23.97 28.73
CA THR A 304 -19.35 23.59 27.99
C THR A 304 -18.43 22.77 28.89
N LEU A 305 -18.20 21.51 28.51
CA LEU A 305 -17.31 20.57 29.19
C LEU A 305 -15.93 20.59 28.54
N LYS A 306 -14.87 20.65 29.36
CA LYS A 306 -13.48 20.52 28.90
C LYS A 306 -13.09 19.05 28.93
N LEU A 307 -12.99 18.43 27.75
CA LEU A 307 -12.56 17.04 27.57
C LEU A 307 -11.16 17.00 26.97
N THR A 308 -10.36 16.00 27.33
CA THR A 308 -9.09 15.74 26.64
C THR A 308 -9.37 15.36 25.19
N TYR A 309 -8.42 15.57 24.30
CA TYR A 309 -8.49 14.93 22.99
C TYR A 309 -8.36 13.41 23.18
N GLY A 310 -9.03 12.63 22.34
CA GLY A 310 -9.09 11.17 22.47
C GLY A 310 -10.53 10.64 22.54
N SER A 311 -10.65 9.39 22.95
CA SER A 311 -11.94 8.69 23.03
C SER A 311 -12.56 8.85 24.42
N HIS A 312 -13.84 9.21 24.46
CA HIS A 312 -14.63 9.39 25.67
C HIS A 312 -15.94 8.60 25.56
N THR A 313 -16.38 7.96 26.62
CA THR A 313 -17.68 7.26 26.65
C THR A 313 -18.76 8.22 27.09
N VAL A 314 -19.76 8.46 26.26
CA VAL A 314 -20.92 9.28 26.59
C VAL A 314 -22.14 8.38 26.79
N THR A 315 -22.79 8.50 27.93
CA THR A 315 -24.02 7.78 28.27
C THR A 315 -25.10 8.77 28.69
N VAL A 316 -26.32 8.61 28.17
CA VAL A 316 -27.47 9.45 28.52
C VAL A 316 -28.60 8.54 29.00
N TYR A 317 -29.20 8.90 30.12
CA TYR A 317 -30.41 8.29 30.65
C TYR A 317 -31.52 9.35 30.70
N ALA A 318 -32.71 8.99 30.25
CA ALA A 318 -33.89 9.84 30.39
C ALA A 318 -35.10 8.95 30.71
N ASP A 319 -36.06 9.49 31.46
CA ASP A 319 -37.26 8.74 31.82
C ASP A 319 -38.10 8.42 30.58
N GLY A 320 -38.54 7.16 30.44
CA GLY A 320 -39.24 6.67 29.25
C GLY A 320 -38.38 6.37 28.02
N TYR A 321 -37.04 6.45 28.13
CA TYR A 321 -36.10 6.16 27.04
C TYR A 321 -35.09 5.06 27.39
N ASP A 322 -34.63 4.35 26.37
CA ASP A 322 -33.48 3.48 26.47
C ASP A 322 -32.20 4.24 26.78
N ALA A 323 -31.29 3.59 27.52
CA ALA A 323 -29.96 4.12 27.80
C ALA A 323 -29.19 4.30 26.48
N TRP A 324 -28.88 5.55 26.15
CA TRP A 324 -28.08 5.88 24.97
C TRP A 324 -26.61 5.87 25.33
N LYS A 325 -25.80 5.04 24.67
CA LYS A 325 -24.35 4.95 24.91
C LYS A 325 -23.56 4.99 23.61
N ARG A 326 -22.60 5.91 23.50
CA ARG A 326 -21.69 6.05 22.34
C ARG A 326 -20.30 6.52 22.76
N ASN A 327 -19.32 6.22 21.90
CA ASN A 327 -17.98 6.78 22.02
C ASN A 327 -17.90 8.10 21.25
N LEU A 328 -17.38 9.13 21.91
CA LEU A 328 -17.08 10.45 21.36
C LEU A 328 -15.57 10.57 21.16
N TYR A 329 -15.16 10.89 19.93
CA TYR A 329 -13.76 11.20 19.63
C TYR A 329 -13.56 12.71 19.60
N VAL A 330 -12.85 13.23 20.59
CA VAL A 330 -12.52 14.64 20.69
C VAL A 330 -11.22 14.90 19.94
N ASN A 331 -11.30 15.66 18.85
CA ASN A 331 -10.15 16.02 18.01
C ASN A 331 -10.17 17.51 17.57
N SER A 332 -11.08 18.31 18.11
CA SER A 332 -11.23 19.73 17.80
C SER A 332 -11.22 20.58 19.06
N SER A 333 -10.82 21.84 18.92
CA SER A 333 -10.71 22.76 20.05
C SER A 333 -12.08 23.06 20.66
N GLU A 334 -13.13 23.09 19.85
CA GLU A 334 -14.51 23.30 20.28
C GLU A 334 -15.46 22.44 19.41
N ALA A 335 -16.55 21.94 20.00
CA ALA A 335 -17.62 21.25 19.27
C ALA A 335 -18.94 21.32 20.05
N THR A 336 -20.06 21.16 19.33
CA THR A 336 -21.39 20.97 19.93
C THR A 336 -21.97 19.63 19.46
N ILE A 337 -22.34 18.78 20.41
CA ILE A 337 -22.90 17.45 20.15
C ILE A 337 -24.38 17.47 20.48
N ILE A 338 -25.22 17.22 19.47
CA ILE A 338 -26.67 17.13 19.63
C ILE A 338 -27.03 15.65 19.75
N ILE A 339 -27.63 15.27 20.87
CA ILE A 339 -28.09 13.92 21.14
C ILE A 339 -29.61 13.93 21.02
N LYS A 340 -30.13 13.05 20.16
CA LYS A 340 -31.56 12.82 20.02
C LYS A 340 -31.91 11.43 20.49
N LEU A 341 -32.73 11.33 21.53
CA LEU A 341 -33.21 10.05 22.01
C LEU A 341 -34.40 9.60 21.17
N LYS A 342 -34.41 8.34 20.74
CA LYS A 342 -35.56 7.72 20.08
C LYS A 342 -36.28 6.87 21.11
N ASP A 343 -37.60 6.95 21.13
CA ASP A 343 -38.44 6.08 21.96
C ASP A 343 -38.21 4.61 21.58
N GLU A 344 -38.46 3.68 22.51
CA GLU A 344 -38.39 2.23 22.30
C GLU A 344 -39.24 1.83 21.08
N GLU A 345 -38.61 1.75 19.91
CA GLU A 345 -38.79 0.74 18.86
C GLU A 345 -37.67 0.92 17.82
N GLY A 346 -36.69 0.02 17.82
CA GLY A 346 -35.85 -0.28 16.66
C GLY A 346 -34.43 0.29 16.64
N SER A 347 -33.49 -0.64 16.62
CA SER A 347 -32.03 -0.50 16.66
C SER A 347 -31.38 0.38 15.56
N GLU A 348 -30.27 1.00 15.97
CA GLU A 348 -29.11 1.53 15.24
C GLU A 348 -29.26 2.53 14.08
N SER A 349 -28.65 3.71 14.25
CA SER A 349 -28.15 4.54 13.14
C SER A 349 -26.95 5.39 13.57
N SER A 350 -25.88 5.33 12.79
CA SER A 350 -24.63 6.09 12.93
C SER A 350 -24.83 7.56 12.56
N GLY A 351 -24.39 8.49 13.42
CA GLY A 351 -24.41 9.93 13.17
C GLY A 351 -23.03 10.46 12.83
N THR A 352 -22.79 10.76 11.55
CA THR A 352 -21.66 11.55 11.05
C THR A 352 -22.00 13.04 11.16
N SER A 353 -21.10 13.86 11.70
CA SER A 353 -21.24 15.32 11.68
C SER A 353 -20.69 15.92 10.40
N THR A 354 -21.57 16.34 9.48
CA THR A 354 -21.24 17.25 8.37
C THR A 354 -21.64 18.67 8.79
N GLY A 355 -20.68 19.59 8.85
CA GLY A 355 -20.95 21.00 9.11
C GLY A 355 -21.78 21.65 8.02
N LYS A 356 -22.73 22.53 8.37
CA LYS A 356 -23.40 23.42 7.42
C LYS A 356 -23.40 24.86 7.92
N ASN A 357 -22.88 25.70 7.03
CA ASN A 357 -22.91 27.15 7.10
C ASN A 357 -24.33 27.66 6.82
N SER A 358 -24.71 28.74 7.48
CA SER A 358 -26.03 29.38 7.44
C SER A 358 -26.25 30.18 6.15
N GLU A 359 -27.43 30.06 5.54
CA GLU A 359 -28.12 31.17 4.87
C GLU A 359 -29.62 30.88 4.70
N SER A 360 -30.42 31.94 4.82
CA SER A 360 -31.83 31.98 5.21
C SER A 360 -32.84 32.14 4.07
N SER A 361 -34.05 31.59 4.29
CA SER A 361 -35.40 31.97 3.74
C SER A 361 -35.64 31.83 2.22
N SER A 362 -36.79 31.45 1.66
CA SER A 362 -38.20 31.38 2.09
C SER A 362 -39.05 30.53 1.12
N SER A 363 -40.17 30.02 1.65
CA SER A 363 -41.51 29.76 1.04
C SER A 363 -41.77 28.67 -0.01
N SER A 364 -42.65 27.73 0.39
CA SER A 364 -43.81 27.06 -0.29
C SER A 364 -43.92 27.16 -1.82
N THR A 365 -44.30 26.13 -2.60
CA THR A 365 -45.51 25.28 -2.54
C THR A 365 -45.40 24.12 -3.56
N THR A 366 -46.43 23.28 -3.59
CA THR A 366 -46.73 21.97 -4.20
C THR A 366 -46.55 21.71 -5.73
N GLU A 367 -46.48 20.40 -6.03
CA GLU A 367 -47.03 19.63 -7.17
C GLU A 367 -46.28 19.43 -8.52
N ASN A 368 -45.86 18.17 -8.70
CA ASN A 368 -46.09 17.22 -9.81
C ASN A 368 -45.67 17.51 -11.28
N SER A 369 -45.19 16.41 -11.90
CA SER A 369 -45.23 16.05 -13.34
C SER A 369 -43.95 16.22 -14.18
N GLN A 370 -43.33 15.07 -14.44
CA GLN A 370 -42.99 14.51 -15.77
C GLN A 370 -42.26 15.36 -16.84
N SER A 371 -41.10 14.84 -17.26
CA SER A 371 -40.60 14.67 -18.65
C SER A 371 -39.19 15.24 -18.98
N SER A 372 -38.34 14.31 -19.43
CA SER A 372 -37.50 14.30 -20.64
C SER A 372 -36.45 15.40 -20.99
N GLN A 373 -35.31 14.89 -21.50
CA GLN A 373 -34.22 15.49 -22.30
C GLN A 373 -33.15 16.30 -21.55
N ARG A 374 -31.88 15.87 -21.49
CA ARG A 374 -30.83 15.61 -22.52
C ARG A 374 -30.02 16.88 -22.89
N SER A 375 -28.70 16.76 -22.66
CA SER A 375 -27.57 17.54 -23.23
C SER A 375 -27.48 19.01 -22.76
N GLN A 376 -26.32 19.64 -22.57
CA GLN A 376 -24.93 19.38 -22.95
C GLN A 376 -24.04 20.38 -22.18
N SER A 377 -22.78 20.01 -21.92
CA SER A 377 -21.54 20.83 -21.91
C SER A 377 -21.59 22.32 -21.47
N THR A 378 -20.61 22.88 -20.77
CA THR A 378 -19.24 23.06 -21.25
C THR A 378 -18.37 23.69 -20.13
N GLU A 379 -17.13 23.23 -20.06
CA GLU A 379 -15.86 23.90 -19.72
C GLU A 379 -15.86 25.18 -18.88
N ASN A 380 -14.99 25.19 -17.87
CA ASN A 380 -14.43 26.43 -17.35
C ASN A 380 -12.91 26.43 -17.50
N LYS A 381 -12.42 27.49 -18.15
CA LYS A 381 -11.03 27.80 -18.44
C LYS A 381 -10.30 28.36 -17.21
N THR A 382 -9.03 28.02 -17.14
CA THR A 382 -7.96 28.57 -16.32
C THR A 382 -7.75 30.08 -16.54
N SER A 383 -7.42 30.81 -15.47
CA SER A 383 -6.56 31.99 -15.56
C SER A 383 -5.72 32.16 -14.28
N GLU A 384 -4.44 32.45 -14.49
CA GLU A 384 -3.37 32.63 -13.50
C GLU A 384 -3.42 34.01 -12.80
N GLY A 385 -2.85 34.08 -11.59
CA GLY A 385 -2.52 35.34 -10.91
C GLY A 385 -1.73 35.11 -9.61
N LYS A 386 -0.52 35.67 -9.54
CA LYS A 386 0.58 35.38 -8.58
C LYS A 386 0.49 36.04 -7.19
N ASN A 387 1.11 35.36 -6.22
CA ASN A 387 1.90 35.78 -5.02
C ASN A 387 1.33 36.76 -3.97
N SER A 388 1.32 36.33 -2.70
CA SER A 388 2.30 36.76 -1.67
C SER A 388 2.12 35.99 -0.34
N GLU A 389 3.20 35.92 0.42
CA GLU A 389 3.43 35.12 1.65
C GLU A 389 2.44 35.38 2.79
N SER A 390 2.07 34.32 3.52
CA SER A 390 2.05 34.24 5.00
C SER A 390 1.53 32.88 5.51
N GLN A 391 2.16 32.40 6.60
CA GLN A 391 1.63 31.49 7.62
C GLN A 391 1.65 29.96 7.40
N LYS A 392 2.80 29.45 7.84
CA LYS A 392 3.10 28.14 8.43
C LYS A 392 2.26 27.88 9.70
N SER A 393 1.28 26.97 9.65
CA SER A 393 0.70 26.27 10.84
C SER A 393 -0.36 25.18 10.56
N ASN A 394 -0.65 24.80 9.31
CA ASN A 394 -1.82 23.94 9.01
C ASN A 394 -1.50 22.49 8.63
N ASP A 395 -0.22 22.13 8.42
CA ASP A 395 0.15 20.82 7.86
C ASP A 395 0.01 19.66 8.88
N ASP A 396 0.20 19.92 10.18
CA ASP A 396 0.11 18.87 11.22
C ASP A 396 -1.34 18.45 11.54
N SER A 397 -2.31 19.34 11.29
CA SER A 397 -3.75 19.05 11.48
C SER A 397 -4.28 18.10 10.41
N ASP A 398 -3.83 18.26 9.17
CA ASP A 398 -4.36 17.48 8.05
C ASP A 398 -3.79 16.05 8.02
N VAL A 399 -2.56 15.85 8.50
CA VAL A 399 -2.00 14.51 8.74
C VAL A 399 -2.76 13.75 9.83
N LEU A 400 -3.21 14.43 10.90
CA LEU A 400 -4.01 13.82 11.96
C LEU A 400 -5.45 13.51 11.52
N LYS A 401 -6.01 14.28 10.59
CA LYS A 401 -7.32 13.98 9.97
C LYS A 401 -7.25 12.76 9.06
N ASP A 402 -6.15 12.59 8.32
CA ASP A 402 -5.91 11.40 7.50
C ASP A 402 -5.67 10.12 8.33
N LEU A 403 -5.03 10.26 9.51
CA LEU A 403 -4.90 9.19 10.50
C LEU A 403 -6.26 8.69 11.01
N LEU A 404 -7.21 9.59 11.22
CA LEU A 404 -8.56 9.23 11.69
C LEU A 404 -9.45 8.71 10.57
N SER A 405 -9.28 9.17 9.33
CA SER A 405 -10.09 8.70 8.19
C SER A 405 -9.70 7.30 7.71
N SER A 406 -8.41 6.93 7.80
CA SER A 406 -7.93 5.59 7.42
C SER A 406 -8.34 4.48 8.41
N LEU A 407 -8.56 4.80 9.69
CA LEU A 407 -9.09 3.88 10.70
C LEU A 407 -10.57 3.50 10.46
N TYR A 408 -11.34 4.31 9.72
CA TYR A 408 -12.75 4.02 9.42
C TYR A 408 -12.95 3.02 8.28
N ASN A 409 -11.92 2.69 7.50
CA ASN A 409 -12.03 1.81 6.34
C ASN A 409 -11.58 0.36 6.59
N THR A 410 -11.19 -0.02 7.82
CA THR A 410 -10.67 -1.37 8.13
C THR A 410 -11.50 -2.20 9.10
N SER A 411 -12.75 -1.82 9.38
CA SER A 411 -13.64 -2.63 10.24
C SER A 411 -15.01 -2.87 9.63
N THR A 412 -15.05 -3.59 8.51
CA THR A 412 -16.21 -4.44 8.13
C THR A 412 -15.74 -5.57 7.21
N ASN A 413 -15.37 -6.71 7.79
CA ASN A 413 -15.67 -8.04 7.24
C ASN A 413 -15.29 -9.11 8.26
N VAL A 414 -16.20 -9.35 9.21
CA VAL A 414 -16.38 -10.68 9.78
C VAL A 414 -17.90 -10.88 9.84
N SER A 415 -18.45 -11.44 8.77
CA SER A 415 -19.79 -12.03 8.80
C SER A 415 -19.67 -13.43 9.39
N LYS A 416 -20.63 -13.79 10.25
CA LYS A 416 -21.09 -15.18 10.30
C LYS A 416 -21.90 -15.48 9.06
#